data_AF-A0A3N5IZS6-F1
#
_entry.id   AF-A0A3N5IZS6-F1
#
_cell.length_a   1.000
_cell.length_b   1.000
_cell.length_c   1.000
_cell.angle_alpha   90.00
_cell.angle_beta   90.00
_cell.angle_gamma   90.00
#
_symmetry.space_group_name_H-M   'P 1'
#
loop_
_entity.id
_entity.type
_entity.pdbx_description
1 polymer ?
#
loop_
_entity_poly.entity_id
_entity_poly.type
_entity_poly.pdbx_seq_one_letter_code
_entity_poly.pdbx_strand_id
1 'polypeptide(L)'
;MSNDPATNPADNASGGLARYHRQMLLPGFGADGQRKLRGGTALLLGCGALGAAAADMLARAGVGRLRIVDRDFIELTNLQRQVLFDERDVAEGLPKAEAARRRIARINAQIEVTAIVDDVNHGNIERFADGADVLVDGLDNFETRYLANDCAVKHGIP
;
A
#
# COMPACT_ATOMS: atom_id res chain seq x y z
N MET A 1 33.46 11.00 14.77
CA MET A 1 32.01 11.31 14.73
C MET A 1 31.75 11.93 13.37
N SER A 2 31.10 11.21 12.46
CA SER A 2 30.85 11.68 11.09
C SER A 2 29.69 12.67 11.07
N ASN A 3 29.94 13.88 10.56
CA ASN A 3 28.91 14.89 10.23
C ASN A 3 28.16 14.46 8.96
N ASP A 4 27.45 13.33 9.01
CA ASP A 4 26.53 12.97 7.93
C ASP A 4 25.18 13.65 8.21
N PRO A 5 24.72 14.60 7.38
CA PRO A 5 23.43 15.26 7.56
C PRO A 5 22.25 14.29 7.61
N ALA A 6 22.39 13.04 7.14
CA ALA A 6 21.38 11.98 7.29
C ALA A 6 21.17 11.49 8.74
N THR A 7 22.09 11.82 9.66
CA THR A 7 22.07 11.34 11.06
C THR A 7 21.59 12.37 12.07
N ASN A 8 21.32 13.62 11.66
CA ASN A 8 20.85 14.67 12.57
C ASN A 8 19.35 14.47 12.90
N PRO A 9 18.96 14.13 14.15
CA PRO A 9 17.57 13.90 14.51
C PRO A 9 16.68 15.14 14.33
N ALA A 10 17.28 16.34 14.40
CA ALA A 10 16.57 17.60 14.29
C ALA A 10 16.05 17.90 12.86
N ASP A 11 16.79 17.52 11.82
CA ASP A 11 16.34 17.68 10.41
C ASP A 11 15.24 16.68 10.03
N ASN A 12 15.21 15.51 10.67
CA ASN A 12 14.18 14.49 10.43
C ASN A 12 12.84 14.81 11.11
N ALA A 13 12.86 15.61 12.17
CA ALA A 13 11.67 16.04 12.91
C ALA A 13 10.85 17.09 12.14
N SER A 14 11.50 17.97 11.37
CA SER A 14 10.83 19.02 10.57
C SER A 14 10.30 18.51 9.22
N GLY A 15 10.92 17.48 8.63
CA GLY A 15 10.53 16.91 7.33
C GLY A 15 9.43 15.82 7.36
N GLY A 16 8.88 15.51 8.54
CA GLY A 16 7.88 14.44 8.70
C GLY A 16 8.46 13.02 8.59
N LEU A 17 9.77 12.85 8.67
CA LEU A 17 10.45 11.55 8.49
C LEU A 17 10.79 10.85 9.81
N ALA A 18 10.63 11.51 10.96
CA ALA A 18 10.99 10.97 12.27
C ALA A 18 10.39 9.58 12.57
N ARG A 19 9.17 9.29 12.08
CA ARG A 19 8.52 7.96 12.18
C ARG A 19 9.41 6.83 11.63
N TYR A 20 10.17 7.11 10.58
CA TYR A 20 10.93 6.12 9.82
C TYR A 20 12.41 6.05 10.22
N HIS A 21 12.79 6.66 11.35
CA HIS A 21 14.18 6.71 11.81
C HIS A 21 14.88 5.34 11.77
N ARG A 22 14.21 4.27 12.25
CA ARG A 22 14.80 2.91 12.24
C ARG A 22 15.02 2.35 10.83
N GLN A 23 14.16 2.69 9.87
CA GLN A 23 14.30 2.25 8.48
C GLN A 23 15.48 2.97 7.82
N MET A 24 15.64 4.26 8.10
CA MET A 24 16.72 5.09 7.57
C MET A 24 18.12 4.70 8.06
N LEU A 25 18.25 3.98 9.18
CA LEU A 25 19.54 3.45 9.65
C LEU A 25 20.08 2.29 8.79
N LEU A 26 19.26 1.72 7.90
CA LEU A 26 19.68 0.62 7.04
C LEU A 26 20.74 1.09 6.03
N PRO A 27 21.91 0.42 5.95
CA PRO A 27 22.94 0.75 4.97
C PRO A 27 22.39 0.74 3.53
N GLY A 28 22.68 1.79 2.77
CA GLY A 28 22.22 1.95 1.39
C GLY A 28 20.78 2.47 1.22
N PHE A 29 20.02 2.66 2.31
CA PHE A 29 18.68 3.24 2.26
C PHE A 29 18.68 4.72 2.66
N GLY A 30 19.00 5.03 3.92
CA GLY A 30 19.12 6.42 4.40
C GLY A 30 17.86 7.26 4.29
N ALA A 31 18.00 8.57 4.54
CA ALA A 31 16.91 9.53 4.40
C ALA A 31 16.43 9.68 2.95
N ASP A 32 17.34 9.54 1.97
CA ASP A 32 17.01 9.61 0.55
C ASP A 32 16.14 8.44 0.09
N GLY A 33 16.42 7.22 0.56
CA GLY A 33 15.57 6.05 0.31
C GLY A 33 14.16 6.27 0.85
N GLN A 34 14.04 6.81 2.06
CA GLN A 34 12.73 7.13 2.64
C GLN A 34 11.99 8.22 1.86
N ARG A 35 12.70 9.26 1.40
CA ARG A 35 12.11 10.31 0.54
C ARG A 35 11.61 9.74 -0.77
N LYS A 36 12.37 8.84 -1.41
CA LYS A 36 11.93 8.14 -2.63
C LYS A 36 10.68 7.30 -2.38
N LEU A 37 10.66 6.51 -1.30
CA LEU A 37 9.50 5.69 -0.94
C LEU A 37 8.25 6.55 -0.69
N ARG A 38 8.41 7.67 0.03
CA ARG A 38 7.34 8.65 0.26
C ARG A 38 6.91 9.36 -1.03
N GLY A 39 7.76 9.41 -2.05
CA GLY A 39 7.41 9.94 -3.36
C GLY A 39 6.64 8.96 -4.24
N GLY A 40 6.68 7.66 -3.93
CA GLY A 40 6.15 6.59 -4.77
C GLY A 40 4.66 6.30 -4.61
N THR A 41 4.10 5.65 -5.63
CA THR A 41 2.73 5.14 -5.74
C THR A 41 2.74 3.62 -5.88
N ALA A 42 2.14 2.91 -4.93
CA ALA A 42 1.85 1.48 -5.06
C ALA A 42 0.39 1.26 -5.44
N LEU A 43 0.15 0.45 -6.49
CA LEU A 43 -1.16 -0.07 -6.82
C LEU A 43 -1.29 -1.49 -6.29
N LEU A 44 -2.20 -1.69 -5.34
CA LEU A 44 -2.55 -3.01 -4.81
C LEU A 44 -3.83 -3.50 -5.49
N LEU A 45 -3.74 -4.64 -6.18
CA LEU A 45 -4.88 -5.33 -6.78
C LEU A 45 -5.29 -6.50 -5.88
N GLY A 46 -6.48 -6.41 -5.27
CA GLY A 46 -6.96 -7.37 -4.27
C GLY A 46 -6.46 -7.05 -2.86
N CYS A 47 -7.39 -6.98 -1.91
CA CYS A 47 -7.17 -6.72 -0.49
C CYS A 47 -7.67 -7.90 0.37
N GLY A 48 -7.46 -9.13 -0.13
CA GLY A 48 -7.60 -10.37 0.63
C GLY A 48 -6.45 -10.58 1.63
N ALA A 49 -6.13 -11.82 1.99
CA ALA A 49 -5.11 -12.10 3.01
C ALA A 49 -3.71 -11.56 2.64
N LEU A 50 -3.27 -11.84 1.42
CA LEU A 50 -1.96 -11.38 0.90
C LEU A 50 -1.93 -9.86 0.74
N GLY A 51 -2.96 -9.31 0.09
CA GLY A 51 -3.05 -7.88 -0.16
C GLY A 51 -3.15 -7.05 1.12
N ALA A 52 -3.92 -7.51 2.11
CA ALA A 52 -4.03 -6.84 3.41
C ALA A 52 -2.68 -6.79 4.15
N ALA A 53 -1.93 -7.90 4.14
CA ALA A 53 -0.59 -7.94 4.74
C ALA A 53 0.40 -7.01 4.01
N ALA A 54 0.37 -7.01 2.67
CA ALA A 54 1.20 -6.12 1.86
C ALA A 54 0.87 -4.64 2.11
N ALA A 55 -0.42 -4.29 2.13
CA ALA A 55 -0.89 -2.93 2.40
C ALA A 55 -0.49 -2.44 3.81
N ASP A 56 -0.62 -3.28 4.84
CA ASP A 56 -0.16 -2.94 6.20
C ASP A 56 1.35 -2.65 6.23
N MET A 57 2.17 -3.47 5.55
CA MET A 57 3.61 -3.27 5.49
C MET A 57 4.01 -2.03 4.69
N LEU A 58 3.42 -1.82 3.50
CA LEU A 58 3.66 -0.64 2.68
C LEU A 58 3.28 0.65 3.42
N ALA A 59 2.15 0.63 4.11
CA ALA A 59 1.72 1.75 4.94
C ALA A 59 2.71 2.06 6.07
N ARG A 60 3.20 1.05 6.77
CA ARG A 60 4.20 1.23 7.85
C ARG A 60 5.58 1.62 7.33
N ALA A 61 5.94 1.17 6.13
CA ALA A 61 7.15 1.57 5.44
C ALA A 61 7.09 3.04 4.96
N GLY A 62 5.88 3.59 4.80
CA GLY A 62 5.70 4.98 4.42
C GLY A 62 5.74 5.23 2.93
N VAL A 63 5.17 4.31 2.13
CA VAL A 63 4.87 4.58 0.73
C VAL A 63 3.99 5.83 0.62
N GLY A 64 4.29 6.73 -0.30
CA GLY A 64 3.58 8.00 -0.41
C GLY A 64 2.09 7.85 -0.67
N ARG A 65 1.78 7.08 -1.72
CA ARG A 65 0.43 6.83 -2.20
C ARG A 65 0.19 5.32 -2.30
N LEU A 66 -0.92 4.85 -1.75
CA LEU A 66 -1.37 3.47 -1.85
C LEU A 66 -2.79 3.45 -2.42
N ARG A 67 -2.93 2.87 -3.62
CA ARG A 67 -4.23 2.66 -4.27
C ARG A 67 -4.63 1.21 -4.05
N ILE A 68 -5.80 0.97 -3.50
CA ILE A 68 -6.28 -0.38 -3.16
C ILE A 68 -7.54 -0.66 -3.98
N VAL A 69 -7.48 -1.66 -4.85
CA VAL A 69 -8.61 -2.10 -5.69
C VAL A 69 -9.14 -3.42 -5.14
N ASP A 70 -10.37 -3.43 -4.64
CA ASP A 70 -11.07 -4.64 -4.23
C ASP A 70 -12.58 -4.40 -4.23
N ARG A 71 -13.32 -5.29 -4.89
CA ARG A 71 -14.79 -5.23 -5.03
C ARG A 71 -15.54 -5.84 -3.86
N ASP A 72 -14.89 -6.70 -3.09
CA ASP A 72 -15.56 -7.55 -2.12
C ASP A 72 -15.85 -6.80 -0.83
N PHE A 73 -16.77 -7.39 -0.06
CA PHE A 73 -17.09 -7.00 1.29
C PHE A 73 -16.37 -7.89 2.29
N ILE A 74 -16.29 -7.44 3.54
CA ILE A 74 -15.61 -8.19 4.60
C ILE A 74 -16.58 -9.23 5.17
N GLU A 75 -16.07 -10.44 5.34
CA GLU A 75 -16.82 -11.57 5.91
C GLU A 75 -16.15 -12.09 7.17
N LEU A 76 -16.95 -12.54 8.15
CA LEU A 76 -16.45 -13.09 9.41
C LEU A 76 -15.46 -14.26 9.20
N THR A 77 -15.75 -15.13 8.23
CA THR A 77 -14.94 -16.32 7.88
C THR A 77 -13.54 -15.95 7.34
N ASN A 78 -13.38 -14.70 6.92
CA ASN A 78 -12.15 -14.19 6.31
C ASN A 78 -11.21 -13.56 7.35
N LEU A 79 -11.72 -13.18 8.53
CA LEU A 79 -10.96 -12.46 9.57
C LEU A 79 -9.77 -13.26 10.13
N GLN A 80 -9.80 -14.60 10.08
CA GLN A 80 -8.69 -15.43 10.57
C GLN A 80 -7.34 -15.19 9.85
N ARG A 81 -7.38 -14.57 8.66
CA ARG A 81 -6.18 -14.32 7.83
C ARG A 81 -6.10 -12.90 7.24
N GLN A 82 -7.17 -12.11 7.28
CA GLN A 82 -7.19 -10.76 6.71
C GLN A 82 -6.90 -9.72 7.79
N VAL A 83 -5.61 -9.45 8.01
CA VAL A 83 -5.07 -8.73 9.18
C VAL A 83 -5.49 -7.25 9.32
N LEU A 84 -6.07 -6.65 8.27
CA LEU A 84 -6.51 -5.25 8.30
C LEU A 84 -7.92 -5.06 8.87
N PHE A 85 -8.72 -6.12 8.93
CA PHE A 85 -10.15 -6.03 9.23
C PHE A 85 -10.48 -6.62 10.61
N ASP A 86 -11.55 -6.11 11.22
CA ASP A 86 -12.09 -6.64 12.46
C ASP A 86 -13.62 -6.83 12.40
N GLU A 87 -14.20 -7.37 13.48
CA GLU A 87 -15.63 -7.67 13.54
C GLU A 87 -16.53 -6.42 13.41
N ARG A 88 -16.02 -5.23 13.68
CA ARG A 88 -16.79 -3.98 13.49
C ARG A 88 -16.94 -3.67 12.02
N ASP A 89 -15.88 -3.88 11.23
CA ASP A 89 -15.94 -3.68 9.78
C ASP A 89 -16.95 -4.64 9.12
N VAL A 90 -17.08 -5.86 9.66
CA VAL A 90 -18.13 -6.83 9.26
C VAL A 90 -19.52 -6.32 9.61
N ALA A 91 -19.71 -5.85 10.86
CA ALA A 91 -21.01 -5.34 11.32
C ALA A 91 -21.47 -4.10 10.54
N GLU A 92 -20.54 -3.26 10.09
CA GLU A 92 -20.80 -2.10 9.24
C GLU A 92 -21.04 -2.47 7.75
N GLY A 93 -20.74 -3.70 7.34
CA GLY A 93 -20.86 -4.14 5.95
C GLY A 93 -19.92 -3.36 5.03
N LEU A 94 -18.68 -3.12 5.45
CA LEU A 94 -17.75 -2.31 4.66
C LEU A 94 -17.14 -3.10 3.49
N PRO A 95 -16.97 -2.45 2.33
CA PRO A 95 -16.08 -2.94 1.28
C PRO A 95 -14.65 -3.04 1.79
N LYS A 96 -13.91 -4.08 1.38
CA LYS A 96 -12.53 -4.35 1.80
C LYS A 96 -11.61 -3.16 1.54
N ALA A 97 -11.66 -2.57 0.34
CA ALA A 97 -10.81 -1.44 -0.03
C ALA A 97 -11.04 -0.22 0.90
N GLU A 98 -12.29 0.06 1.26
CA GLU A 98 -12.63 1.19 2.13
C GLU A 98 -12.22 0.92 3.59
N ALA A 99 -12.47 -0.28 4.11
CA ALA A 99 -12.01 -0.63 5.45
C ALA A 99 -10.48 -0.60 5.56
N ALA A 100 -9.77 -1.09 4.54
CA ALA A 100 -8.31 -1.01 4.48
C ALA A 100 -7.82 0.44 4.53
N ARG A 101 -8.44 1.33 3.74
CA ARG A 101 -8.16 2.78 3.77
C ARG A 101 -8.36 3.36 5.17
N ARG A 102 -9.49 3.08 5.81
CA ARG A 102 -9.79 3.54 7.18
C ARG A 102 -8.78 3.02 8.19
N ARG A 103 -8.43 1.73 8.12
CA ARG A 103 -7.45 1.10 9.01
C ARG A 103 -6.07 1.71 8.84
N ILE A 104 -5.62 1.87 7.61
CA ILE A 104 -4.30 2.42 7.29
C ILE A 104 -4.17 3.87 7.73
N ALA A 105 -5.22 4.69 7.55
CA ALA A 105 -5.21 6.07 8.05
C ALA A 105 -4.97 6.15 9.58
N ARG A 106 -5.41 5.14 10.34
CA ARG A 106 -5.12 5.02 11.78
C ARG A 106 -3.70 4.56 12.08
N ILE A 107 -3.09 3.77 11.19
CA ILE A 107 -1.72 3.25 11.34
C ILE A 107 -0.68 4.34 10.97
N ASN A 108 -0.89 4.99 9.83
CA ASN A 108 0.00 5.99 9.30
C ASN A 108 -0.76 7.07 8.52
N ALA A 109 -1.11 8.16 9.22
CA ALA A 109 -1.81 9.30 8.62
C ALA A 109 -0.94 10.15 7.67
N GLN A 110 0.34 9.83 7.49
CA GLN A 110 1.24 10.58 6.61
C GLN A 110 1.18 10.10 5.15
N ILE A 111 0.49 8.99 4.88
CA ILE A 111 0.36 8.41 3.55
C ILE A 111 -1.04 8.65 2.98
N GLU A 112 -1.11 8.80 1.67
CA GLU A 112 -2.38 8.96 0.96
C GLU A 112 -2.89 7.59 0.53
N VAL A 113 -4.12 7.25 0.92
CA VAL A 113 -4.73 5.97 0.55
C VAL A 113 -6.01 6.22 -0.24
N THR A 114 -6.05 5.67 -1.46
CA THR A 114 -7.24 5.69 -2.32
C THR A 114 -7.88 4.30 -2.30
N ALA A 115 -9.14 4.22 -1.86
CA ALA A 115 -9.94 3.01 -1.98
C ALA A 115 -10.72 3.02 -3.30
N ILE A 116 -10.59 1.95 -4.07
CA ILE A 116 -11.32 1.73 -5.33
C ILE A 116 -12.16 0.46 -5.14
N VAL A 117 -13.46 0.64 -4.92
CA VAL A 117 -14.41 -0.46 -4.77
C VAL A 117 -14.90 -0.85 -6.15
N ASP A 118 -14.08 -1.63 -6.85
CA ASP A 118 -14.34 -2.09 -8.22
C ASP A 118 -13.61 -3.42 -8.46
N ASP A 119 -14.06 -4.20 -9.44
CA ASP A 119 -13.34 -5.39 -9.88
C ASP A 119 -12.17 -5.02 -10.80
N VAL A 120 -11.21 -5.92 -10.98
CA VAL A 120 -10.11 -5.72 -11.94
C VAL A 120 -10.45 -6.44 -13.23
N ASN A 121 -10.54 -5.69 -14.32
CA ASN A 121 -10.84 -6.21 -15.64
C ASN A 121 -10.11 -5.43 -16.75
N HIS A 122 -10.17 -5.94 -17.97
CA HIS A 122 -9.46 -5.38 -19.13
C HIS A 122 -9.88 -3.94 -19.47
N GLY A 123 -11.08 -3.51 -19.06
CA GLY A 123 -11.58 -2.16 -19.33
C GLY A 123 -11.11 -1.10 -18.33
N ASN A 124 -10.59 -1.50 -17.15
CA ASN A 124 -10.26 -0.56 -16.08
C ASN A 124 -8.82 -0.66 -15.55
N ILE A 125 -8.13 -1.79 -15.75
CA ILE A 125 -6.82 -2.02 -15.12
C ILE A 125 -5.77 -0.99 -15.51
N GLU A 126 -5.72 -0.61 -16.78
CA GLU A 126 -4.74 0.38 -17.27
C GLU A 126 -4.99 1.76 -16.65
N ARG A 127 -6.26 2.13 -16.44
CA ARG A 127 -6.64 3.37 -15.74
C ARG A 127 -6.22 3.33 -14.27
N PHE A 128 -6.31 2.17 -13.62
CA PHE A 128 -5.84 2.04 -12.23
C PHE A 128 -4.32 2.12 -12.12
N ALA A 129 -3.61 1.58 -13.11
CA ALA A 129 -2.15 1.55 -13.20
C ALA A 129 -1.52 2.91 -13.57
N ASP A 130 -2.28 3.86 -14.09
CA ASP A 130 -1.77 5.15 -14.52
C ASP A 130 -1.03 5.90 -13.38
N GLY A 131 0.27 6.15 -13.57
CA GLY A 131 1.14 6.78 -12.57
C GLY A 131 1.45 5.93 -11.34
N ALA A 132 1.25 4.61 -11.39
CA ALA A 132 1.77 3.67 -10.40
C ALA A 132 3.25 3.36 -10.68
N ASP A 133 4.07 3.33 -9.63
CA ASP A 133 5.50 2.98 -9.72
C ASP A 133 5.73 1.48 -9.53
N VAL A 134 4.77 0.79 -8.90
CA VAL A 134 4.80 -0.66 -8.65
C VAL A 134 3.39 -1.22 -8.58
N LEU A 135 3.21 -2.43 -9.11
CA LEU A 135 1.97 -3.20 -8.98
C LEU A 135 2.17 -4.32 -7.95
N VAL A 136 1.21 -4.47 -7.04
CA VAL A 136 1.21 -5.52 -6.02
C VAL A 136 0.04 -6.46 -6.28
N ASP A 137 0.35 -7.70 -6.63
CA ASP A 137 -0.64 -8.76 -6.87
C ASP A 137 -1.10 -9.38 -5.54
N GLY A 138 -2.32 -9.02 -5.12
CA GLY A 138 -3.08 -9.64 -4.03
C GLY A 138 -4.30 -10.43 -4.50
N LEU A 139 -4.39 -10.73 -5.82
CA LEU A 139 -5.52 -11.40 -6.44
C LEU A 139 -5.49 -12.91 -6.16
N ASP A 140 -6.63 -13.59 -6.26
CA ASP A 140 -6.77 -15.00 -5.88
C ASP A 140 -7.11 -15.94 -7.04
N ASN A 141 -7.23 -15.42 -8.26
CA ASN A 141 -7.54 -16.19 -9.46
C ASN A 141 -6.56 -15.91 -10.60
N PHE A 142 -6.31 -16.91 -11.44
CA PHE A 142 -5.30 -16.83 -12.50
C PHE A 142 -5.63 -15.80 -13.57
N GLU A 143 -6.89 -15.65 -13.96
CA GLU A 143 -7.31 -14.72 -15.01
C GLU A 143 -6.90 -13.27 -14.70
N THR A 144 -7.26 -12.79 -13.52
CA THR A 144 -6.93 -11.42 -13.10
C THR A 144 -5.43 -11.24 -12.85
N ARG A 145 -4.72 -12.29 -12.43
CA ARG A 145 -3.25 -12.28 -12.30
C ARG A 145 -2.54 -12.16 -13.65
N TYR A 146 -3.00 -12.89 -14.67
CA TYR A 146 -2.46 -12.75 -16.03
C TYR A 146 -2.76 -11.36 -16.60
N LEU A 147 -3.95 -10.83 -16.36
CA LEU A 147 -4.30 -9.46 -16.75
C LEU A 147 -3.39 -8.42 -16.06
N ALA A 148 -3.13 -8.59 -14.76
CA ALA A 148 -2.21 -7.72 -14.01
C ALA A 148 -0.78 -7.78 -14.57
N ASN A 149 -0.30 -8.98 -14.88
CA ASN A 149 0.99 -9.18 -15.54
C ASN A 149 1.04 -8.49 -16.91
N ASP A 150 0.01 -8.65 -17.74
CA ASP A 150 -0.02 -8.04 -19.07
C ASP A 150 -0.01 -6.52 -18.98
N CYS A 151 -0.75 -5.94 -18.03
CA CYS A 151 -0.72 -4.50 -17.75
C CYS A 151 0.67 -4.05 -17.28
N ALA A 152 1.29 -4.78 -16.34
CA ALA A 152 2.62 -4.48 -15.80
C ALA A 152 3.70 -4.50 -16.90
N VAL A 153 3.73 -5.56 -17.71
CA VAL A 153 4.66 -5.70 -18.84
C VAL A 153 4.43 -4.61 -19.89
N LYS A 154 3.18 -4.32 -20.25
CA LYS A 154 2.83 -3.31 -21.25
C LYS A 154 3.31 -1.91 -20.86
N HIS A 155 3.18 -1.55 -19.59
CA HIS A 155 3.50 -0.21 -19.08
C HIS A 155 4.89 -0.10 -18.43
N GLY A 156 5.64 -1.20 -18.37
CA GLY A 156 6.96 -1.22 -17.74
C GLY A 156 6.91 -0.99 -16.23
N ILE A 157 5.80 -1.40 -15.59
CA ILE A 157 5.62 -1.30 -14.15
C ILE A 157 6.10 -2.62 -13.53
N PRO A 158 7.03 -2.58 -12.55
CA PRO A 158 7.49 -3.78 -11.84
C PRO A 158 6.40 -4.41 -10.97
#